data_AF-A0A5S4FG82-F1
#
_entry.id   AF-A0A5S4FG82-F1
#
_cell.length_a   1.000
_cell.length_b   1.000
_cell.length_c   1.000
_cell.angle_alpha   90.00
_cell.angle_beta   90.00
_cell.angle_gamma   90.00
#
_symmetry.space_group_name_H-M   'P 1'
#
loop_
_entity.id
_entity.type
_entity.pdbx_description
1 polymer ?
#
loop_
_entity_poly.entity_id
_entity_poly.type
_entity_poly.pdbx_seq_one_letter_code
_entity_poly.pdbx_strand_id
1 'polypeptide(L)'
;VGATLVRFVLRPPGLAPYPVWALVAVLFGVAVTGWGMLARTRRELVLSLAERARRAEADQRQRAEEARRAERLVIAREMHDVLAHRLSLLAVHAGALEFNADAAPGEVAQAAGVIRSSARLALEELRTVISVLRDPAPPPSSDPGPPSGGEVDLRALVAESRQAGMRVELLDHEVRRSEVPEAAGRAAYRIVQEGLTNARKHAPGQPVTVLVSGTRGAELVVEVRNPLHRGPAALAGTGAG
;
A
#
# COMPACT_ATOMS: atom_id res chain seq x y z
N VAL A 1 47.49 11.94 61.91
CA VAL A 1 46.11 12.46 62.06
C VAL A 1 45.12 11.77 61.12
N GLY A 2 45.43 11.59 59.82
CA GLY A 2 44.56 10.87 58.88
C GLY A 2 44.26 9.40 59.25
N ALA A 3 45.25 8.65 59.73
CA ALA A 3 45.06 7.26 60.17
C ALA A 3 44.15 7.14 61.42
N THR A 4 44.12 8.18 62.26
CA THR A 4 43.30 8.21 63.48
C THR A 4 41.85 8.58 63.17
N LEU A 5 41.61 9.42 62.15
CA LEU A 5 40.27 9.78 61.68
C LEU A 5 39.56 8.61 61.00
N VAL A 6 40.27 7.84 60.16
CA VAL A 6 39.72 6.60 59.57
C VAL A 6 39.31 5.60 60.65
N ARG A 7 40.07 5.52 61.75
CA ARG A 7 39.77 4.66 62.90
C ARG A 7 38.55 5.11 63.71
N PHE A 8 38.19 6.40 63.68
CA PHE A 8 37.07 6.95 64.44
C PHE A 8 35.73 6.88 63.67
N VAL A 9 35.75 7.11 62.35
CA VAL A 9 34.55 7.02 61.50
C VAL A 9 34.00 5.59 61.43
N LEU A 10 34.86 4.58 61.60
CA LEU A 10 34.50 3.16 61.68
C LEU A 10 34.14 2.69 63.12
N ARG A 11 34.12 3.56 64.13
CA ARG A 11 33.98 3.15 65.53
C ARG A 11 33.12 4.11 66.39
N PRO A 12 31.81 3.87 66.54
CA PRO A 12 31.11 4.30 67.75
C PRO A 12 31.65 3.51 68.97
N PRO A 13 32.15 4.16 70.03
CA PRO A 13 32.71 3.46 71.18
C PRO A 13 31.63 2.72 71.97
N GLY A 14 31.79 1.40 72.15
CA GLY A 14 30.94 0.57 73.03
C GLY A 14 30.34 -0.70 72.43
N LEU A 15 30.50 -0.98 71.13
CA LEU A 15 29.61 -1.95 70.45
C LEU A 15 30.19 -3.33 70.03
N ALA A 16 31.52 -3.52 69.80
CA ALA A 16 32.09 -4.86 69.45
C ALA A 16 33.64 -4.94 69.46
N PRO A 17 34.26 -6.15 69.57
CA PRO A 17 35.72 -6.39 69.40
C PRO A 17 36.25 -6.09 67.99
N TYR A 18 37.54 -5.75 67.86
CA TYR A 18 38.23 -5.43 66.58
C TYR A 18 38.01 -6.43 65.41
N PRO A 19 38.11 -7.76 65.59
CA PRO A 19 37.93 -8.69 64.47
C PRO A 19 36.52 -8.63 63.85
N VAL A 20 35.51 -8.23 64.62
CA VAL A 20 34.13 -8.09 64.10
C VAL A 20 34.04 -6.95 63.09
N TRP A 21 34.63 -5.79 63.39
CA TRP A 21 34.66 -4.65 62.46
C TRP A 21 35.48 -4.92 61.21
N ALA A 22 36.60 -5.64 61.34
CA ALA A 22 37.40 -6.06 60.19
C ALA A 22 36.59 -6.99 59.25
N LEU A 23 35.87 -7.96 59.83
CA LEU A 23 34.99 -8.84 59.06
C LEU A 23 33.88 -8.07 58.34
N VAL A 24 33.22 -7.13 59.03
CA VAL A 24 32.17 -6.28 58.44
C VAL A 24 32.73 -5.45 57.27
N ALA A 25 33.90 -4.85 57.43
CA ALA A 25 34.53 -4.07 56.35
C ALA A 25 34.87 -4.94 55.13
N VAL A 26 35.38 -6.16 55.34
CA VAL A 26 35.65 -7.12 54.25
C VAL A 26 34.37 -7.54 53.56
N LEU A 27 33.31 -7.92 54.31
CA LEU A 27 32.03 -8.31 53.74
C LEU A 27 31.38 -7.16 52.95
N PHE A 28 31.47 -5.93 53.46
CA PHE A 28 31.01 -4.74 52.75
C PHE A 28 31.80 -4.51 51.45
N GLY A 29 33.13 -4.63 51.48
CA GLY A 29 33.98 -4.54 50.29
C GLY A 29 33.64 -5.60 49.24
N VAL A 30 33.40 -6.84 49.66
CA VAL A 30 32.96 -7.94 48.78
C VAL A 30 31.56 -7.65 48.21
N ALA A 31 30.63 -7.16 49.03
CA ALA A 31 29.28 -6.83 48.57
C ALA A 31 29.29 -5.68 47.53
N VAL A 32 30.05 -4.61 47.78
CA VAL A 32 30.16 -3.47 46.86
C VAL A 32 30.84 -3.88 45.55
N THR A 33 31.93 -4.66 45.61
CA THR A 33 32.62 -5.15 44.41
C THR A 33 31.76 -6.15 43.62
N GLY A 34 31.10 -7.08 44.30
CA GLY A 34 30.15 -8.02 43.69
C GLY A 34 28.97 -7.32 43.03
N TRP A 35 28.39 -6.31 43.68
CA TRP A 35 27.33 -5.49 43.11
C TRP A 35 27.81 -4.72 41.87
N GLY A 36 28.99 -4.11 41.94
CA GLY A 36 29.59 -3.40 40.81
C GLY A 36 29.83 -4.32 39.61
N MET A 37 30.33 -5.53 39.85
CA MET A 37 30.53 -6.53 38.80
C MET A 37 29.20 -6.99 38.19
N LEU A 38 28.20 -7.30 39.02
CA LEU A 38 26.87 -7.70 38.55
C LEU A 38 26.19 -6.59 37.74
N ALA A 39 26.26 -5.34 38.20
CA ALA A 39 25.73 -4.19 37.50
C ALA A 39 26.42 -3.98 36.15
N ARG A 40 27.75 -4.16 36.10
CA ARG A 40 28.54 -4.09 34.86
C ARG A 40 28.12 -5.18 33.86
N THR A 41 28.07 -6.43 34.28
CA THR A 41 27.65 -7.56 33.43
C THR A 41 26.22 -7.39 32.92
N ARG A 42 25.30 -6.95 33.78
CA ARG A 42 23.92 -6.63 33.36
C ARG A 42 23.90 -5.53 32.31
N ARG A 43 24.67 -4.46 32.51
CA ARG A 43 24.75 -3.35 31.56
C ARG A 43 25.30 -3.80 30.21
N GLU A 44 26.38 -4.59 30.21
CA GLU A 44 26.99 -5.14 28.98
C GLU A 44 26.02 -6.08 28.25
N LEU A 45 25.30 -6.93 28.98
CA LEU A 45 24.28 -7.81 28.39
C LEU A 45 23.16 -7.00 27.73
N VAL A 46 22.59 -6.01 28.43
CA VAL A 46 21.52 -5.15 27.89
C VAL A 46 22.00 -4.41 26.64
N LEU A 47 23.21 -3.85 26.66
CA LEU A 47 23.79 -3.18 25.50
C LEU A 47 23.96 -4.15 24.33
N SER A 48 24.47 -5.36 24.58
CA SER A 48 24.65 -6.37 23.52
C SER A 48 23.32 -6.84 22.92
N LEU A 49 22.26 -7.00 23.74
CA LEU A 49 20.93 -7.36 23.27
C LEU A 49 20.29 -6.24 22.46
N ALA A 50 20.42 -4.98 22.91
CA ALA A 50 19.94 -3.82 22.17
C ALA A 50 20.63 -3.69 20.81
N GLU A 51 21.95 -3.92 20.77
CA GLU A 51 22.72 -3.90 19.52
C GLU A 51 22.32 -5.03 18.57
N ARG A 52 22.11 -6.25 19.08
CA ARG A 52 21.59 -7.38 18.29
C ARG A 52 20.19 -7.10 17.75
N ALA A 53 19.31 -6.52 18.56
CA ALA A 53 17.96 -6.14 18.13
C ALA A 53 18.01 -5.11 17.00
N ARG A 54 18.82 -4.06 17.13
CA ARG A 54 19.02 -3.05 16.06
C ARG A 54 19.56 -3.66 14.77
N ARG A 55 20.53 -4.57 14.85
CA ARG A 55 21.06 -5.28 13.68
C ARG A 55 20.00 -6.16 13.03
N ALA A 56 19.24 -6.91 13.84
CA ALA A 56 18.16 -7.75 13.32
C ALA A 56 17.06 -6.92 12.62
N GLU A 57 16.70 -5.76 13.19
CA GLU A 57 15.76 -4.83 12.54
C GLU A 57 16.30 -4.28 11.22
N ALA A 58 17.59 -3.89 11.18
CA ALA A 58 18.22 -3.42 9.96
C ALA A 58 18.27 -4.51 8.87
N ASP A 59 18.65 -5.74 9.25
CA ASP A 59 18.69 -6.89 8.34
C ASP A 59 17.30 -7.23 7.81
N GLN A 60 16.26 -7.17 8.65
CA GLN A 60 14.88 -7.39 8.21
C GLN A 60 14.43 -6.33 7.20
N ARG A 61 14.76 -5.05 7.43
CA ARG A 61 14.45 -3.97 6.49
C ARG A 61 15.16 -4.19 5.16
N GLN A 62 16.45 -4.53 5.19
CA GLN A 62 17.21 -4.82 3.98
C GLN A 62 16.63 -6.01 3.22
N ARG A 63 16.31 -7.12 3.89
CA ARG A 63 15.68 -8.29 3.25
C ARG A 63 14.32 -7.95 2.63
N ALA A 64 13.52 -7.12 3.30
CA ALA A 64 12.25 -6.67 2.76
C ALA A 64 12.43 -5.82 1.49
N GLU A 65 13.43 -4.95 1.46
CA GLU A 65 13.78 -4.17 0.27
C GLU A 65 14.30 -5.05 -0.87
N GLU A 66 15.16 -6.01 -0.58
CA GLU A 66 15.68 -6.98 -1.55
C GLU A 66 14.57 -7.84 -2.14
N ALA A 67 13.67 -8.35 -1.30
CA ALA A 67 12.50 -9.10 -1.73
C ALA A 67 11.61 -8.27 -2.68
N ARG A 68 11.32 -7.02 -2.33
CA ARG A 68 10.56 -6.09 -3.19
C ARG A 68 11.26 -5.83 -4.52
N ARG A 69 12.59 -5.69 -4.54
CA ARG A 69 13.36 -5.51 -5.78
C ARG A 69 13.34 -6.78 -6.64
N ALA A 70 13.48 -7.95 -6.02
CA ALA A 70 13.41 -9.23 -6.72
C ALA A 70 12.03 -9.44 -7.36
N GLU A 71 10.95 -9.16 -6.63
CA GLU A 71 9.58 -9.22 -7.13
C GLU A 71 9.37 -8.28 -8.31
N ARG A 72 9.88 -7.03 -8.25
CA ARG A 72 9.85 -6.11 -9.39
C ARG A 72 10.54 -6.65 -10.63
N LEU A 73 11.67 -7.35 -10.48
CA LEU A 73 12.39 -7.95 -11.60
C LEU A 73 11.67 -9.17 -12.17
N VAL A 74 10.88 -9.88 -11.37
CA VAL A 74 10.01 -10.97 -11.84
C VAL A 74 8.85 -10.37 -12.64
N ILE A 75 8.14 -9.39 -12.07
CA ILE A 75 7.05 -8.68 -12.75
C ILE A 75 7.55 -8.11 -14.09
N ALA A 76 8.68 -7.40 -14.10
CA ALA A 76 9.21 -6.83 -15.34
C ALA A 76 9.51 -7.88 -16.43
N ARG A 77 9.95 -9.09 -16.04
CA ARG A 77 10.19 -10.20 -16.98
C ARG A 77 8.89 -10.80 -17.51
N GLU A 78 7.96 -11.13 -16.63
CA GLU A 78 6.63 -11.63 -17.04
C GLU A 78 5.93 -10.63 -17.97
N MET A 79 6.03 -9.33 -17.68
CA MET A 79 5.49 -8.28 -18.53
C MET A 79 6.21 -8.20 -19.88
N HIS A 80 7.55 -8.30 -19.90
CA HIS A 80 8.31 -8.30 -21.15
C HIS A 80 7.93 -9.47 -22.06
N ASP A 81 7.70 -10.65 -21.48
CA ASP A 81 7.29 -11.84 -22.23
C ASP A 81 5.89 -11.68 -22.85
N VAL A 82 4.93 -11.13 -22.10
CA VAL A 82 3.58 -10.82 -22.62
C VAL A 82 3.64 -9.80 -23.76
N LEU A 83 4.44 -8.74 -23.58
CA LEU A 83 4.65 -7.71 -24.62
C LEU A 83 5.29 -8.28 -25.87
N ALA A 84 6.37 -9.05 -25.71
CA ALA A 84 7.07 -9.69 -26.81
C ALA A 84 6.13 -10.58 -27.62
N HIS A 85 5.33 -11.41 -26.94
CA HIS A 85 4.36 -12.27 -27.59
C HIS A 85 3.32 -11.51 -28.42
N ARG A 86 2.75 -10.41 -27.88
CA ARG A 86 1.76 -9.60 -28.61
C ARG A 86 2.37 -8.81 -29.76
N LEU A 87 3.59 -8.30 -29.60
CA LEU A 87 4.32 -7.66 -30.70
C LEU A 87 4.64 -8.66 -31.81
N SER A 88 4.99 -9.90 -31.48
CA SER A 88 5.16 -10.97 -32.47
C SER A 88 3.86 -11.27 -33.22
N LEU A 89 2.71 -11.37 -32.53
CA LEU A 89 1.41 -11.55 -33.20
C LEU A 89 1.04 -10.37 -34.10
N LEU A 90 1.30 -9.13 -33.67
CA LEU A 90 1.12 -7.94 -34.50
C LEU A 90 2.00 -7.99 -35.75
N ALA A 91 3.27 -8.35 -35.62
CA ALA A 91 4.20 -8.47 -36.74
C ALA A 91 3.78 -9.56 -37.73
N VAL A 92 3.27 -10.69 -37.25
CA VAL A 92 2.73 -11.77 -38.10
C VAL A 92 1.50 -11.31 -38.87
N HIS A 93 0.53 -10.65 -38.21
CA HIS A 93 -0.66 -10.13 -38.89
C HIS A 93 -0.34 -9.01 -39.89
N ALA A 94 0.61 -8.14 -39.58
CA ALA A 94 1.08 -7.11 -40.50
C ALA A 94 1.80 -7.72 -41.71
N GLY A 95 2.68 -8.71 -41.51
CA GLY A 95 3.36 -9.42 -42.59
C GLY A 95 2.41 -10.22 -43.49
N ALA A 96 1.35 -10.81 -42.92
CA ALA A 96 0.31 -11.49 -43.68
C ALA A 96 -0.46 -10.53 -44.61
N LEU A 97 -0.66 -9.28 -44.20
CA LEU A 97 -1.24 -8.23 -45.04
C LEU A 97 -0.27 -7.73 -46.12
N GLU A 98 1.02 -7.66 -45.82
CA GLU A 98 2.05 -7.23 -46.79
C GLU A 98 2.22 -8.25 -47.93
N PHE A 99 2.12 -9.56 -47.64
CA PHE A 99 2.26 -10.62 -48.63
C PHE A 99 0.98 -10.90 -49.46
N ASN A 100 -0.19 -10.48 -49.00
CA ASN A 100 -1.46 -10.63 -49.71
C ASN A 100 -1.92 -9.31 -50.35
N ALA A 101 -1.17 -8.85 -51.36
CA ALA A 101 -1.46 -7.61 -52.09
C ALA A 101 -2.80 -7.62 -52.85
N ASP A 102 -3.34 -8.81 -53.15
CA ASP A 102 -4.62 -9.01 -53.86
C ASP A 102 -5.81 -9.30 -52.92
N ALA A 103 -5.65 -9.16 -51.60
CA ALA A 103 -6.72 -9.41 -50.64
C ALA A 103 -7.94 -8.50 -50.87
N ALA A 104 -9.13 -9.04 -50.65
CA ALA A 104 -10.36 -8.26 -50.83
C ALA A 104 -10.40 -7.08 -49.84
N PRO A 105 -11.00 -5.93 -50.21
CA PRO A 105 -11.07 -4.76 -49.32
C PRO A 105 -11.67 -5.04 -47.94
N GLY A 106 -12.60 -6.02 -47.86
CA GLY A 106 -13.18 -6.48 -46.59
C GLY A 106 -12.21 -7.24 -45.69
N GLU A 107 -11.32 -8.06 -46.27
CA GLU A 107 -10.31 -8.84 -45.53
C GLU A 107 -9.21 -7.91 -44.97
N VAL A 108 -8.79 -6.94 -45.79
CA VAL A 108 -7.84 -5.89 -45.38
C VAL A 108 -8.42 -5.07 -44.21
N ALA A 109 -9.69 -4.66 -44.29
CA ALA A 109 -10.35 -3.91 -43.23
C ALA A 109 -10.47 -4.73 -41.92
N GLN A 110 -10.74 -6.03 -42.03
CA GLN A 110 -10.87 -6.93 -40.88
C GLN A 110 -9.52 -7.14 -40.18
N ALA A 111 -8.45 -7.41 -40.94
CA ALA A 111 -7.11 -7.57 -40.40
C ALA A 111 -6.54 -6.27 -39.80
N ALA A 112 -6.80 -5.11 -40.43
CA ALA A 112 -6.48 -3.80 -39.86
C ALA A 112 -7.24 -3.55 -38.53
N GLY A 113 -8.48 -4.02 -38.43
CA GLY A 113 -9.26 -4.00 -37.19
C GLY A 113 -8.61 -4.80 -36.06
N VAL A 114 -8.15 -6.02 -36.36
CA VAL A 114 -7.43 -6.89 -35.41
C VAL A 114 -6.14 -6.19 -34.94
N ILE A 115 -5.32 -5.69 -35.86
CA ILE A 115 -4.09 -4.93 -35.54
C ILE A 115 -4.40 -3.75 -34.61
N ARG A 116 -5.41 -2.94 -34.94
CA ARG A 116 -5.79 -1.77 -34.13
C ARG A 116 -6.23 -2.15 -32.72
N SER A 117 -7.01 -3.23 -32.59
CA SER A 117 -7.48 -3.72 -31.29
C SER A 117 -6.33 -4.26 -30.42
N SER A 118 -5.44 -5.06 -31.00
CA SER A 118 -4.27 -5.60 -30.33
C SER A 118 -3.27 -4.52 -29.90
N ALA A 119 -3.05 -3.51 -30.74
CA ALA A 119 -2.20 -2.36 -30.42
C ALA A 119 -2.77 -1.51 -29.27
N ARG A 120 -4.09 -1.30 -29.24
CA ARG A 120 -4.75 -0.60 -28.12
C ARG A 120 -4.60 -1.35 -26.80
N LEU A 121 -4.86 -2.66 -26.80
CA LEU A 121 -4.71 -3.50 -25.62
C LEU A 121 -3.26 -3.48 -25.10
N ALA A 122 -2.27 -3.58 -25.98
CA ALA A 122 -0.85 -3.51 -25.59
C ALA A 122 -0.47 -2.15 -24.96
N LEU A 123 -1.02 -1.04 -25.47
CA LEU A 123 -0.81 0.29 -24.90
C LEU A 123 -1.46 0.47 -23.52
N GLU A 124 -2.62 -0.12 -23.29
CA GLU A 124 -3.30 -0.11 -21.98
C GLU A 124 -2.53 -0.93 -20.93
N GLU A 125 -2.03 -2.11 -21.31
CA GLU A 125 -1.19 -2.95 -20.45
C GLU A 125 0.14 -2.24 -20.11
N LEU A 126 0.80 -1.61 -21.09
CA LEU A 126 2.01 -0.81 -20.87
C LEU A 126 1.79 0.33 -19.87
N ARG A 127 0.67 1.05 -19.97
CA ARG A 127 0.31 2.13 -19.03
C ARG A 127 0.08 1.61 -17.62
N THR A 128 -0.55 0.44 -17.50
CA THR A 128 -0.79 -0.23 -16.22
C THR A 128 0.55 -0.59 -15.54
N VAL A 129 1.49 -1.13 -16.30
CA VAL A 129 2.84 -1.48 -15.80
C VAL A 129 3.63 -0.23 -15.39
N ILE A 130 3.63 0.82 -16.22
CA ILE A 130 4.30 2.09 -15.88
C ILE A 130 3.68 2.70 -14.62
N SER A 131 2.36 2.58 -14.43
CA SER A 131 1.68 3.05 -13.22
C SER A 131 2.11 2.27 -11.97
N VAL A 132 2.24 0.94 -12.05
CA VAL A 132 2.69 0.11 -10.93
C VAL A 132 4.16 0.36 -10.58
N LEU A 133 4.99 0.73 -11.56
CA LEU A 133 6.40 1.03 -11.35
C LEU A 133 6.67 2.46 -10.86
N ARG A 134 5.72 3.40 -11.04
CA ARG A 134 5.94 4.84 -10.78
C ARG A 134 5.57 5.29 -9.36
N ASP A 135 4.71 4.57 -8.64
CA ASP A 135 4.40 4.87 -7.23
C ASP A 135 3.95 3.63 -6.44
N PRO A 136 4.51 3.36 -5.23
CA PRO A 136 3.94 2.39 -4.28
C PRO A 136 2.77 2.98 -3.47
N ALA A 137 2.35 4.22 -3.74
CA ALA A 137 1.10 4.78 -3.24
C ALA A 137 -0.06 4.37 -4.17
N PRO A 138 -1.28 4.15 -3.65
CA PRO A 138 -2.43 3.76 -4.46
C PRO A 138 -2.59 4.72 -5.64
N PRO A 139 -2.92 4.21 -6.85
CA PRO A 139 -2.84 4.98 -8.07
C PRO A 139 -3.67 6.26 -7.97
N PRO A 140 -3.15 7.44 -8.37
CA PRO A 140 -4.01 8.51 -8.82
C PRO A 140 -4.64 8.02 -10.12
N SER A 141 -5.90 7.58 -10.06
CA SER A 141 -6.73 7.37 -11.23
C SER A 141 -6.62 8.58 -12.15
N SER A 142 -6.31 8.35 -13.43
CA SER A 142 -6.09 9.35 -14.49
C SER A 142 -7.33 10.16 -14.89
N ASP A 143 -8.31 10.32 -14.01
CA ASP A 143 -9.41 11.28 -14.18
C ASP A 143 -9.06 12.56 -13.39
N PRO A 144 -9.40 13.75 -13.89
CA PRO A 144 -9.05 15.01 -13.25
C PRO A 144 -9.53 15.00 -11.79
N GLY A 145 -8.58 14.85 -10.87
CA GLY A 145 -8.86 14.96 -9.44
C GLY A 145 -9.46 16.33 -9.14
N PRO A 146 -10.33 16.43 -8.12
CA PRO A 146 -11.00 17.68 -7.80
C PRO A 146 -9.97 18.78 -7.55
N PRO A 147 -10.23 20.04 -7.95
CA PRO A 147 -9.32 21.15 -7.70
C PRO A 147 -9.02 21.22 -6.21
N SER A 148 -7.73 21.17 -5.89
CA SER A 148 -7.21 21.37 -4.54
C SER A 148 -7.71 22.74 -4.04
N GLY A 149 -8.75 22.74 -3.21
CA GLY A 149 -9.33 23.96 -2.62
C GLY A 149 -10.80 24.24 -2.93
N GLY A 150 -11.48 23.40 -3.72
CA GLY A 150 -12.92 23.53 -3.99
C GLY A 150 -13.77 22.63 -3.10
N GLU A 151 -14.95 23.11 -2.71
CA GLU A 151 -15.98 22.33 -2.02
C GLU A 151 -16.18 20.96 -2.69
N VAL A 152 -15.97 19.89 -1.92
CA VAL A 152 -16.00 18.52 -2.42
C VAL A 152 -17.46 18.13 -2.69
N ASP A 153 -17.91 18.28 -3.93
CA ASP A 153 -19.31 18.05 -4.30
C ASP A 153 -19.55 16.68 -4.96
N LEU A 154 -20.07 15.75 -4.15
CA LEU A 154 -20.52 14.43 -4.64
C LEU A 154 -21.65 14.53 -5.67
N ARG A 155 -22.47 15.60 -5.63
CA ARG A 155 -23.58 15.78 -6.59
C ARG A 155 -23.03 16.12 -7.97
N ALA A 156 -22.02 16.98 -8.04
CA ALA A 156 -21.31 17.27 -9.29
C ALA A 156 -20.69 16.00 -9.89
N LEU A 157 -20.00 15.18 -9.09
CA LEU A 157 -19.40 13.91 -9.55
C LEU A 157 -20.44 12.93 -10.12
N VAL A 158 -21.58 12.78 -9.44
CA VAL A 158 -22.70 11.95 -9.93
C VAL A 158 -23.31 12.54 -11.20
N ALA A 159 -23.43 13.86 -11.29
CA ALA A 159 -23.95 14.53 -12.49
C ALA A 159 -23.03 14.33 -13.70
N GLU A 160 -21.70 14.45 -13.52
CA GLU A 160 -20.71 14.18 -14.57
C GLU A 160 -20.79 12.72 -15.04
N SER A 161 -20.90 11.77 -14.10
CA SER A 161 -21.04 10.35 -14.43
C SER A 161 -22.33 10.06 -15.22
N ARG A 162 -23.42 10.77 -14.91
CA ARG A 162 -24.68 10.70 -15.69
C ARG A 162 -24.52 11.29 -17.09
N GLN A 163 -23.82 12.41 -17.22
CA GLN A 163 -23.51 13.02 -18.53
C GLN A 163 -22.63 12.11 -19.40
N ALA A 164 -21.74 11.34 -18.77
CA ALA A 164 -20.95 10.30 -19.42
C ALA A 164 -21.76 9.03 -19.78
N GLY A 165 -23.08 9.03 -19.56
CA GLY A 165 -24.01 7.96 -19.99
C GLY A 165 -24.31 6.89 -18.93
N MET A 166 -23.85 7.06 -17.68
CA MET A 166 -24.17 6.11 -16.60
C MET A 166 -25.55 6.36 -16.00
N ARG A 167 -26.26 5.29 -15.63
CA ARG A 167 -27.51 5.37 -14.85
C ARG A 167 -27.20 5.36 -13.36
N VAL A 168 -26.95 6.53 -12.79
CA VAL A 168 -26.58 6.65 -11.36
C VAL A 168 -27.74 7.20 -10.54
N GLU A 169 -28.08 6.55 -9.44
CA GLU A 169 -29.03 7.02 -8.42
C GLU A 169 -28.25 7.41 -7.16
N LEU A 170 -28.50 8.62 -6.64
CA LEU A 170 -27.84 9.13 -5.43
C LEU A 170 -28.88 9.21 -4.32
N LEU A 171 -28.69 8.39 -3.29
CA LEU A 171 -29.45 8.38 -2.05
C LEU A 171 -28.65 9.16 -1.00
N ASP A 172 -29.05 10.40 -0.76
CA ASP A 172 -28.44 11.28 0.24
C ASP A 172 -29.37 11.31 1.46
N HIS A 173 -29.14 10.42 2.42
CA HIS A 173 -29.94 10.34 3.63
C HIS A 173 -29.28 11.20 4.72
N GLU A 174 -29.86 12.39 4.94
CA GLU A 174 -29.66 13.24 6.12
C GLU A 174 -28.23 13.74 6.37
N VAL A 175 -27.35 13.76 5.36
CA VAL A 175 -26.00 14.31 5.53
C VAL A 175 -26.03 15.84 5.44
N ARG A 176 -26.00 16.53 6.57
CA ARG A 176 -25.62 17.95 6.60
C ARG A 176 -24.12 18.03 6.34
N ARG A 177 -23.72 18.41 5.13
CA ARG A 177 -22.30 18.52 4.72
C ARG A 177 -21.44 19.36 5.68
N SER A 178 -22.05 20.36 6.33
CA SER A 178 -21.41 21.19 7.36
C SER A 178 -21.02 20.45 8.65
N GLU A 179 -21.48 19.21 8.82
CA GLU A 179 -21.25 18.39 10.01
C GLU A 179 -20.22 17.27 9.79
N VAL A 180 -19.80 17.04 8.55
CA VAL A 180 -18.80 16.01 8.18
C VAL A 180 -17.39 16.62 8.20
N PRO A 181 -16.42 16.01 8.93
CA PRO A 181 -15.03 16.44 8.86
C PRO A 181 -14.49 16.40 7.42
N GLU A 182 -13.73 17.42 7.01
CA GLU A 182 -13.25 17.52 5.61
C GLU A 182 -12.47 16.28 5.14
N ALA A 183 -11.69 15.66 6.04
CA ALA A 183 -10.94 14.46 5.72
C ALA A 183 -11.88 13.28 5.37
N ALA A 184 -13.00 13.14 6.08
CA ALA A 184 -14.02 12.13 5.81
C ALA A 184 -14.77 12.45 4.50
N GLY A 185 -15.09 13.72 4.24
CA GLY A 185 -15.67 14.17 2.98
C GLY A 185 -14.78 13.86 1.76
N ARG A 186 -13.47 14.10 1.87
CA ARG A 186 -12.49 13.75 0.83
C ARG A 186 -12.37 12.24 0.62
N ALA A 187 -12.43 11.45 1.69
CA ALA A 187 -12.42 9.99 1.61
C ALA A 187 -13.68 9.47 0.90
N ALA A 188 -14.85 9.98 1.29
CA ALA A 188 -16.13 9.64 0.68
C ALA A 188 -16.15 9.95 -0.83
N TYR A 189 -15.66 11.13 -1.22
CA TYR A 189 -15.53 11.50 -2.63
C TYR A 189 -14.67 10.52 -3.42
N ARG A 190 -13.49 10.16 -2.89
CA ARG A 190 -12.63 9.18 -3.56
C ARG A 190 -13.26 7.80 -3.67
N ILE A 191 -13.97 7.34 -2.63
CA ILE A 191 -14.68 6.06 -2.67
C ILE A 191 -15.76 6.08 -3.76
N VAL A 192 -16.56 7.14 -3.84
CA VAL A 192 -17.61 7.27 -4.86
C VAL A 192 -17.01 7.37 -6.26
N GLN A 193 -15.94 8.15 -6.45
CA GLN A 193 -15.25 8.29 -7.73
C GLN A 193 -14.72 6.95 -8.26
N GLU A 194 -14.00 6.22 -7.40
CA GLU A 194 -13.45 4.92 -7.74
C GLU A 194 -14.56 3.89 -7.99
N GLY A 195 -15.61 3.90 -7.16
CA GLY A 195 -16.78 3.03 -7.33
C GLY A 195 -17.49 3.26 -8.68
N LEU A 196 -17.69 4.51 -9.07
CA LEU A 196 -18.30 4.87 -10.37
C LEU A 196 -17.38 4.48 -11.54
N THR A 197 -16.08 4.67 -11.40
CA THR A 197 -15.08 4.25 -12.40
C THR A 197 -15.11 2.74 -12.60
N ASN A 198 -15.13 1.98 -11.52
CA ASN A 198 -15.21 0.52 -11.56
C ASN A 198 -16.53 0.03 -12.15
N ALA A 199 -17.66 0.63 -11.79
CA ALA A 199 -18.95 0.30 -12.39
C ALA A 199 -18.96 0.58 -13.91
N ARG A 200 -18.38 1.70 -14.36
CA ARG A 200 -18.23 2.04 -15.79
C ARG A 200 -17.42 0.98 -16.53
N LYS A 201 -16.30 0.53 -15.94
CA LYS A 201 -15.37 -0.42 -16.55
C LYS A 201 -15.89 -1.85 -16.56
N HIS A 202 -16.55 -2.28 -15.48
CA HIS A 202 -16.85 -3.70 -15.23
C HIS A 202 -18.34 -4.06 -15.32
N ALA A 203 -19.24 -3.09 -15.27
CA ALA A 203 -20.68 -3.29 -15.40
C ALA A 203 -21.33 -2.24 -16.32
N PRO A 204 -20.85 -2.11 -17.58
CA PRO A 204 -21.36 -1.08 -18.49
C PRO A 204 -22.86 -1.23 -18.69
N GLY A 205 -23.57 -0.09 -18.63
CA GLY A 205 -25.03 -0.02 -18.80
C GLY A 205 -25.86 -0.46 -17.60
N GLN A 206 -25.26 -0.98 -16.53
CA GLN A 206 -25.98 -1.33 -15.30
C GLN A 206 -26.29 -0.08 -14.46
N PRO A 207 -27.42 -0.06 -13.72
CA PRO A 207 -27.70 1.03 -12.79
C PRO A 207 -26.74 0.98 -11.60
N VAL A 208 -26.28 2.15 -11.14
CA VAL A 208 -25.41 2.29 -9.98
C VAL A 208 -26.14 3.09 -8.91
N THR A 209 -26.22 2.57 -7.69
CA THR A 209 -26.78 3.27 -6.53
C THR A 209 -25.62 3.72 -5.64
N VAL A 210 -25.57 5.02 -5.36
CA VAL A 210 -24.63 5.63 -4.42
C VAL A 210 -25.43 6.06 -3.19
N LEU A 211 -25.11 5.50 -2.03
CA LEU A 211 -25.69 5.88 -0.75
C LEU A 211 -24.63 6.59 0.08
N VAL A 212 -24.98 7.74 0.61
CA VAL A 212 -24.15 8.48 1.56
C VAL A 212 -25.03 8.86 2.75
N SER A 213 -24.63 8.44 3.94
CA SER A 213 -25.37 8.71 5.18
C SER A 213 -24.41 8.93 6.34
N GLY A 214 -24.75 9.84 7.26
CA GLY A 214 -23.90 10.19 8.40
C GLY A 214 -24.34 11.49 9.08
N THR A 215 -24.11 11.56 10.39
CA THR A 215 -24.45 12.72 11.25
C THR A 215 -23.22 13.15 12.07
N ARG A 216 -23.25 14.36 12.66
CA ARG A 216 -22.14 14.88 13.48
C ARG A 216 -21.80 13.93 14.63
N GLY A 217 -20.57 13.42 14.64
CA GLY A 217 -20.07 12.55 15.72
C GLY A 217 -20.44 11.07 15.58
N ALA A 218 -21.10 10.68 14.48
CA ALA A 218 -21.36 9.29 14.11
C ALA A 218 -20.46 8.85 12.94
N GLU A 219 -20.57 7.58 12.56
CA GLU A 219 -19.89 6.99 11.40
C GLU A 219 -20.47 7.54 10.09
N LEU A 220 -19.59 7.85 9.13
CA LEU A 220 -19.97 8.20 7.76
C LEU A 220 -19.99 6.92 6.92
N VAL A 221 -21.16 6.52 6.46
CA VAL A 221 -21.35 5.35 5.62
C VAL A 221 -21.44 5.78 4.16
N VAL A 222 -20.55 5.23 3.34
CA VAL A 222 -20.50 5.44 1.90
C VAL A 222 -20.61 4.09 1.22
N GLU A 223 -21.60 3.94 0.36
CA GLU A 223 -21.84 2.68 -0.33
C GLU A 223 -22.10 2.92 -1.83
N VAL A 224 -21.43 2.13 -2.67
CA VAL A 224 -21.62 2.13 -4.12
C VAL A 224 -22.00 0.72 -4.54
N ARG A 225 -23.21 0.55 -5.07
CA ARG A 225 -23.75 -0.75 -5.50
C ARG A 225 -24.12 -0.71 -6.98
N ASN A 226 -23.81 -1.79 -7.69
CA ASN A 226 -24.32 -2.06 -9.02
C ASN A 226 -24.60 -3.56 -9.15
N PRO A 227 -25.63 -3.98 -9.91
CA PRO A 227 -25.85 -5.39 -10.17
C PRO A 227 -24.69 -5.94 -11.02
N LEU A 228 -24.34 -7.19 -10.74
CA LEU A 228 -23.39 -7.94 -11.56
C LEU A 228 -24.02 -8.22 -12.92
N HIS A 229 -23.25 -8.04 -14.00
CA HIS A 229 -23.71 -8.41 -15.32
C HIS A 229 -23.86 -9.95 -15.40
N ARG A 230 -25.10 -10.45 -15.36
CA ARG A 230 -25.43 -11.84 -15.73
C ARG A 230 -25.79 -11.90 -17.21
N GLY A 231 -24.83 -11.58 -18.08
CA GLY A 231 -24.86 -12.02 -19.47
C GLY A 231 -24.14 -13.38 -19.57
N PRO A 232 -24.50 -14.27 -20.50
CA PRO A 232 -23.65 -15.43 -20.78
C PRO A 232 -22.25 -14.91 -21.05
N ALA A 233 -21.26 -15.42 -20.33
CA ALA A 233 -19.88 -15.23 -20.71
C ALA A 233 -19.80 -15.63 -22.18
N ALA A 234 -19.62 -14.66 -23.08
CA ALA A 234 -19.16 -14.98 -24.41
C ALA A 234 -17.83 -15.68 -24.16
N LEU A 235 -17.86 -17.02 -24.26
CA LEU A 235 -16.70 -17.85 -24.35
C LEU A 235 -15.93 -17.33 -25.56
N ALA A 236 -15.00 -16.42 -25.29
CA ALA A 236 -13.95 -16.08 -26.23
C ALA A 236 -13.21 -17.39 -26.47
N GLY A 237 -13.39 -17.92 -27.68
CA GLY A 237 -13.07 -19.28 -28.06
C GLY A 237 -11.69 -19.71 -27.59
N THR A 238 -11.67 -20.84 -26.89
CA THR A 238 -10.49 -21.69 -26.82
C THR A 238 -10.19 -22.18 -28.24
N GLY A 239 -9.29 -21.50 -28.93
CA GLY A 239 -8.69 -22.01 -30.16
C GLY A 239 -7.71 -23.12 -29.79
N ALA A 240 -8.14 -24.37 -29.98
CA ALA A 240 -7.25 -25.49 -30.20
C ALA A 240 -6.64 -25.36 -31.61
N GLY A 241 -5.33 -25.57 -31.72
CA GLY A 241 -4.57 -25.53 -32.96
C GLY A 241 -3.10 -25.24 -32.71
#